data_AF-A0A945M2C7-F1
#
_entry.id   AF-A0A945M2C7-F1
#
_cell.length_a   1.000
_cell.length_b   1.000
_cell.length_c   1.000
_cell.angle_alpha   90.00
_cell.angle_beta   90.00
_cell.angle_gamma   90.00
#
_symmetry.space_group_name_H-M   'P 1'
#
loop_
_entity.id
_entity.type
_entity.pdbx_description
1 polymer ?
#
loop_
_entity_poly.entity_id
_entity_poly.type
_entity_poly.pdbx_seq_one_letter_code
_entity_poly.pdbx_strand_id
1 'polypeptide(L)'
;AARHINGTAILYADKITNSMRRAIDETNRRRDIQIQFNKDNNITPRSVNKRVKDLIDGVYDLESEQQTLKDEKIQARYDSMSEKQLAKEIKSQEKKMFKAAKNMEFEEAAQHRDELKKLKDLLFIGFTGKNLES
;
A
#
# COMPACT_ATOMS: atom_id res chain seq x y z
N ALA A 1 16.19 11.29 3.28
CA ALA A 1 14.94 10.86 3.97
C ALA A 1 15.30 10.38 5.38
N ALA A 2 14.82 11.05 6.44
CA ALA A 2 15.32 10.80 7.81
C ALA A 2 14.64 9.63 8.55
N ARG A 3 13.66 8.96 7.92
CA ARG A 3 12.84 7.91 8.56
C ARG A 3 13.22 6.49 8.17
N HIS A 4 14.18 6.32 7.25
CA HIS A 4 14.65 5.03 6.79
C HIS A 4 16.15 4.93 6.97
N ILE A 5 16.62 3.75 7.40
CA ILE A 5 18.04 3.47 7.64
C ILE A 5 18.92 3.75 6.41
N ASN A 6 18.38 3.52 5.21
CA ASN A 6 19.03 3.79 3.92
C ASN A 6 18.41 4.99 3.17
N GLY A 7 17.85 5.96 3.91
CA GLY A 7 17.10 7.05 3.32
C GLY A 7 17.95 8.06 2.55
N THR A 8 18.24 7.78 1.28
CA THR A 8 19.00 8.64 0.36
C THR A 8 18.11 9.72 -0.26
N ALA A 9 18.68 10.89 -0.56
CA ALA A 9 18.06 11.94 -1.36
C ALA A 9 18.94 12.23 -2.58
N ILE A 10 18.35 12.24 -3.77
CA ILE A 10 19.04 12.54 -5.03
C ILE A 10 18.52 13.88 -5.53
N LEU A 11 19.41 14.85 -5.75
CA LEU A 11 19.08 16.18 -6.25
C LEU A 11 19.65 16.31 -7.67
N TYR A 12 18.78 16.46 -8.67
CA TYR A 12 19.19 16.71 -10.05
C TYR A 12 19.33 18.21 -10.29
N ALA A 13 20.54 18.67 -10.58
CA ALA A 13 20.83 20.07 -10.93
C ALA A 13 22.14 20.15 -11.72
N ASP A 14 22.23 21.11 -12.66
CA ASP A 14 23.45 21.34 -13.43
C ASP A 14 24.56 21.99 -12.61
N LYS A 15 24.18 22.75 -11.57
CA LYS A 15 25.12 23.41 -10.65
C LYS A 15 24.59 23.44 -9.22
N ILE A 16 25.51 23.44 -8.27
CA ILE A 16 25.18 23.60 -6.85
C ILE A 16 24.89 25.07 -6.58
N THR A 17 23.64 25.37 -6.23
CA THR A 17 23.25 26.71 -5.78
C THR A 17 23.66 26.95 -4.32
N ASN A 18 23.73 28.21 -3.90
CA ASN A 18 24.06 28.56 -2.50
C ASN A 18 23.06 27.95 -1.50
N SER A 19 21.78 27.86 -1.85
CA SER A 19 20.76 27.23 -1.01
C SER A 19 20.97 25.72 -0.90
N MET A 20 21.30 25.05 -2.00
CA MET A 20 21.67 23.62 -1.97
C MET A 20 22.89 23.37 -1.11
N ARG A 21 23.92 24.21 -1.24
CA ARG A 21 25.14 24.11 -0.41
C ARG A 21 24.81 24.18 1.08
N ARG A 22 24.08 25.21 1.51
CA ARG A 22 23.64 25.34 2.92
C ARG A 22 22.84 24.12 3.41
N ALA A 23 21.94 23.60 2.59
CA ALA A 23 21.14 22.44 2.95
C ALA A 23 21.97 21.15 3.07
N ILE A 24 22.92 20.94 2.14
CA ILE A 24 23.84 19.80 2.15
C ILE A 24 24.77 19.87 3.37
N ASP A 25 25.36 21.05 3.61
CA ASP A 25 26.29 21.27 4.73
C ASP A 25 25.61 21.02 6.07
N GLU A 26 24.41 21.56 6.29
CA GLU A 26 23.66 21.33 7.54
C GLU A 26 23.22 19.87 7.68
N THR A 27 22.90 19.19 6.58
CA THR A 27 22.56 17.76 6.60
C THR A 27 23.77 16.92 7.00
N ASN A 28 24.94 17.21 6.44
CA ASN A 28 26.20 16.52 6.75
C ASN A 28 26.60 16.77 8.20
N ARG A 29 26.59 18.04 8.65
CA ARG A 29 26.90 18.41 10.04
C ARG A 29 26.05 17.63 11.05
N ARG A 30 24.73 17.53 10.81
CA ARG A 30 23.83 16.74 11.68
C ARG A 30 24.14 15.24 11.63
N ARG A 31 24.43 14.70 10.44
CA ARG A 31 24.75 13.29 10.26
C ARG A 31 26.03 12.91 10.99
N ASP A 32 27.05 13.76 10.95
CA ASP A 32 28.32 13.50 11.62
C ASP A 32 28.16 13.44 13.14
N ILE A 33 27.40 14.40 13.72
CA ILE A 33 27.05 14.38 15.15
C ILE A 33 26.28 13.11 15.51
N GLN A 34 25.32 12.68 14.68
CA GLN A 34 24.56 11.46 14.91
C GLN A 34 25.44 10.21 14.84
N ILE A 35 26.35 10.13 13.88
CA ILE A 35 27.29 9.01 13.75
C ILE A 35 28.21 8.96 14.97
N GLN A 36 28.74 10.11 15.40
CA GLN A 36 29.62 10.18 16.55
C GLN A 36 28.89 9.76 17.84
N PHE A 37 27.70 10.33 18.08
CA PHE A 37 26.87 9.95 19.22
C PHE A 37 26.55 8.45 19.22
N ASN A 38 26.21 7.89 18.05
CA ASN A 38 25.93 6.46 17.93
C ASN A 38 27.16 5.60 18.22
N LYS A 39 28.35 6.01 17.77
CA LYS A 39 29.61 5.31 18.07
C LYS A 39 29.93 5.35 19.57
N ASP A 40 29.85 6.54 20.17
CA ASP A 40 30.17 6.75 21.59
C ASP A 40 29.22 5.97 22.52
N ASN A 41 27.98 5.73 22.08
CA ASN A 41 26.95 5.04 22.85
C ASN A 41 26.66 3.60 22.37
N ASN A 42 27.46 3.06 21.44
CA ASN A 42 27.24 1.73 20.83
C ASN A 42 25.80 1.52 20.27
N ILE A 43 25.19 2.58 19.72
CA ILE A 43 23.83 2.53 19.16
C ILE A 43 23.90 2.10 17.70
N THR A 44 23.26 0.98 17.36
CA THR A 44 23.05 0.58 15.96
C THR A 44 21.76 1.22 15.44
N PRO A 45 21.79 2.01 14.35
CA PRO A 45 20.58 2.56 13.74
C PRO A 45 19.61 1.45 13.35
N ARG A 46 18.33 1.59 13.69
CA ARG A 46 17.27 0.65 13.30
C ARG A 46 16.08 1.41 12.75
N SER A 47 15.41 0.85 11.74
CA SER A 47 14.15 1.39 11.25
C SER A 47 13.07 1.25 12.31
N VAL A 48 12.28 2.30 12.50
CA VAL A 48 11.14 2.28 13.43
C VAL A 48 10.00 1.52 12.77
N ASN A 49 9.79 0.27 13.17
CA ASN A 49 8.60 -0.51 12.82
C ASN A 49 7.49 -0.22 13.85
N LYS A 50 6.64 0.77 13.55
CA LYS A 50 5.44 1.03 14.35
C LYS A 50 4.36 0.05 13.91
N ARG A 51 4.08 -0.98 14.72
CA ARG A 51 2.91 -1.85 14.51
C ARG A 51 1.66 -0.97 14.57
N VAL A 52 0.82 -1.04 13.54
CA VAL A 52 -0.57 -0.59 13.64
C VAL A 52 -1.22 -1.50 14.67
N LYS A 53 -1.91 -0.92 15.64
CA LYS A 53 -2.53 -1.68 16.73
C LYS A 53 -3.78 -2.34 16.14
N ASP A 54 -3.68 -3.60 15.75
CA ASP A 54 -4.83 -4.37 15.30
C ASP A 54 -5.75 -4.63 16.51
N LEU A 55 -6.92 -4.00 16.48
CA LEU A 55 -7.96 -4.09 17.50
C LEU A 55 -9.03 -5.14 17.15
N ILE A 56 -8.69 -6.16 16.36
CA ILE A 56 -9.64 -7.17 15.91
C ILE A 56 -9.20 -8.52 16.48
N ASP A 57 -9.75 -8.84 17.64
CA ASP A 57 -9.84 -10.21 18.15
C ASP A 57 -11.23 -10.72 17.76
N GLY A 58 -11.27 -11.68 16.84
CA GLY A 58 -12.52 -12.11 16.19
C GLY A 58 -12.26 -13.22 15.19
N VAL A 59 -12.25 -14.44 15.72
CA VAL A 59 -12.28 -15.76 15.08
C VAL A 59 -12.82 -15.73 13.64
N TYR A 60 -11.95 -16.00 12.66
CA TYR A 60 -12.36 -16.48 11.34
C TYR A 60 -12.09 -17.97 11.29
N ASP A 61 -13.14 -18.76 11.51
CA ASP A 61 -13.20 -20.07 10.89
C ASP A 61 -14.66 -20.47 10.64
N LEU A 62 -14.85 -21.27 9.60
CA LEU A 62 -16.07 -21.95 9.15
C LEU A 62 -17.01 -21.14 8.25
N GLU A 63 -16.82 -21.26 6.93
CA GLU A 63 -17.88 -21.58 5.95
C GLU A 63 -17.30 -21.63 4.51
N SER A 64 -16.44 -22.61 4.24
CA SER A 64 -15.69 -22.74 2.97
C SER A 64 -16.44 -23.43 1.82
N GLU A 65 -17.69 -23.88 1.99
CA GLU A 65 -18.37 -24.70 0.97
C GLU A 65 -19.54 -24.00 0.25
N GLN A 66 -20.13 -22.94 0.82
CA GLN A 66 -21.22 -22.20 0.15
C GLN A 66 -20.75 -21.04 -0.75
N GLN A 67 -19.47 -20.66 -0.66
CA GLN A 67 -18.90 -19.54 -1.43
C GLN A 67 -18.64 -19.89 -2.91
N THR A 68 -18.31 -21.15 -3.20
CA THR A 68 -17.86 -21.62 -4.51
C THR A 68 -18.89 -21.40 -5.62
N LEU A 69 -20.17 -21.69 -5.35
CA LEU A 69 -21.26 -21.54 -6.33
C LEU A 69 -21.62 -20.07 -6.63
N LYS A 70 -21.36 -19.15 -5.69
CA LYS A 70 -21.57 -17.71 -5.91
C LYS A 70 -20.42 -17.10 -6.71
N ASP A 71 -19.20 -17.59 -6.50
CA ASP A 71 -18.01 -17.07 -7.17
C ASP A 71 -18.02 -17.34 -8.68
N GLU A 72 -18.50 -18.51 -9.15
CA GLU A 72 -18.57 -18.83 -10.59
C GLU A 72 -19.50 -17.91 -11.40
N LYS A 73 -20.67 -17.54 -10.84
CA LYS A 73 -21.60 -16.61 -11.51
C LYS A 73 -21.08 -15.18 -11.56
N ILE A 74 -20.26 -14.81 -10.59
CA ILE A 74 -19.68 -13.47 -10.45
C ILE A 74 -18.52 -13.29 -11.44
N GLN A 75 -17.69 -14.32 -11.62
CA GLN A 75 -16.60 -14.35 -12.61
C GLN A 75 -17.10 -14.11 -14.04
N ALA A 76 -18.14 -14.84 -14.49
CA ALA A 76 -18.73 -14.66 -15.82
C ALA A 76 -19.32 -13.26 -16.08
N ARG A 77 -19.75 -12.57 -15.02
CA ARG A 77 -20.27 -11.19 -15.10
C ARG A 77 -19.16 -10.14 -15.18
N TYR A 78 -17.98 -10.43 -14.62
CA TYR A 78 -16.84 -9.53 -14.68
C TYR A 78 -15.98 -9.73 -15.94
N ASP A 79 -15.91 -10.96 -16.48
CA ASP A 79 -15.27 -11.26 -17.77
C ASP A 79 -15.98 -10.59 -18.96
N SER A 80 -17.26 -10.29 -18.82
CA SER A 80 -18.05 -9.57 -19.83
C SER A 80 -18.00 -8.03 -19.68
N MET A 81 -17.36 -7.51 -18.63
CA MET A 81 -17.19 -6.06 -18.44
C MET A 81 -15.92 -5.55 -19.13
N SER A 82 -16.03 -4.38 -19.77
CA SER A 82 -14.85 -3.70 -20.32
C SER A 82 -13.92 -3.25 -19.18
N GLU A 83 -12.59 -3.21 -19.42
CA GLU A 83 -11.58 -2.70 -18.49
C GLU A 83 -11.96 -1.34 -17.86
N LYS A 84 -12.60 -0.45 -18.64
CA LYS A 84 -13.09 0.86 -18.16
C LYS A 84 -14.23 0.74 -17.15
N GLN A 85 -15.11 -0.24 -17.33
CA GLN A 85 -16.22 -0.52 -16.40
C GLN A 85 -15.68 -1.15 -15.11
N LEU A 86 -14.72 -2.07 -15.22
CA LEU A 86 -14.07 -2.70 -14.07
C LEU A 86 -13.33 -1.67 -13.21
N ALA A 87 -12.57 -0.76 -13.83
CA ALA A 87 -11.89 0.33 -13.12
C ALA A 87 -12.88 1.29 -12.43
N LYS A 88 -14.06 1.52 -13.03
CA LYS A 88 -15.11 2.35 -12.42
C LYS A 88 -15.74 1.66 -11.21
N GLU A 89 -16.01 0.36 -11.30
CA GLU A 89 -16.54 -0.43 -10.19
C GLU A 89 -15.55 -0.53 -9.04
N ILE A 90 -14.25 -0.74 -9.31
CA ILE A 90 -13.20 -0.72 -8.27
C ILE A 90 -13.23 0.60 -7.50
N LYS A 91 -13.29 1.75 -8.20
CA LYS A 91 -13.37 3.07 -7.56
C LYS A 91 -14.66 3.25 -6.75
N SER A 92 -15.76 2.70 -7.24
CA SER A 92 -17.05 2.75 -6.56
C SER A 92 -17.02 1.95 -5.26
N GLN A 93 -16.52 0.72 -5.31
CA GLN A 93 -16.38 -0.16 -4.15
C GLN A 93 -15.38 0.41 -3.13
N GLU A 94 -14.28 0.99 -3.58
CA GLU A 94 -13.32 1.68 -2.72
C GLU A 94 -13.98 2.82 -1.94
N LYS A 95 -14.79 3.63 -2.63
CA LYS A 95 -15.54 4.73 -1.99
C LYS A 95 -16.55 4.22 -0.96
N LYS A 96 -17.25 3.11 -1.24
CA LYS A 96 -18.20 2.48 -0.32
C LYS A 96 -17.48 1.94 0.92
N MET A 97 -16.36 1.24 0.73
CA MET A 97 -15.50 0.75 1.82
C MET A 97 -15.07 1.89 2.75
N PHE A 98 -14.55 2.99 2.20
CA PHE A 98 -14.13 4.14 3.02
C PHE A 98 -15.30 4.84 3.72
N LYS A 99 -16.49 4.87 3.10
CA LYS A 99 -17.69 5.42 3.72
C LYS A 99 -18.14 4.58 4.90
N ALA A 100 -18.23 3.26 4.73
CA ALA A 100 -18.58 2.32 5.80
C ALA A 100 -17.57 2.38 6.95
N ALA A 101 -16.27 2.42 6.64
CA ALA A 101 -15.23 2.59 7.66
C ALA A 101 -15.36 3.92 8.43
N LYS A 102 -15.73 5.02 7.75
CA LYS A 102 -15.98 6.32 8.39
C LYS A 102 -17.22 6.30 9.29
N ASN A 103 -18.23 5.50 8.92
CA ASN A 103 -19.45 5.29 9.68
C ASN A 103 -19.30 4.28 10.82
N MET A 104 -18.11 3.68 11.00
CA MET A 104 -17.84 2.58 11.96
C MET A 104 -18.58 1.27 11.62
N GLU A 105 -19.04 1.11 10.38
CA GLU A 105 -19.67 -0.09 9.83
C GLU A 105 -18.56 -1.06 9.32
N PHE A 106 -17.82 -1.65 10.26
CA PHE A 106 -16.61 -2.43 9.92
C PHE A 106 -16.89 -3.73 9.18
N GLU A 107 -18.05 -4.35 9.41
CA GLU A 107 -18.48 -5.56 8.69
C GLU A 107 -18.72 -5.27 7.21
N GLU A 108 -19.45 -4.19 6.90
CA GLU A 108 -19.68 -3.76 5.51
C GLU A 108 -18.37 -3.31 4.84
N ALA A 109 -17.49 -2.63 5.57
CA ALA A 109 -16.17 -2.28 5.07
C ALA A 109 -15.32 -3.51 4.73
N ALA A 110 -15.39 -4.57 5.54
CA ALA A 110 -14.71 -5.84 5.26
C ALA A 110 -15.27 -6.52 4.01
N GLN A 111 -16.59 -6.57 3.85
CA GLN A 111 -17.24 -7.12 2.65
C GLN A 111 -16.81 -6.36 1.38
N HIS A 112 -16.82 -5.03 1.40
CA HIS A 112 -16.37 -4.23 0.27
C HIS A 112 -14.88 -4.40 -0.04
N ARG A 113 -14.03 -4.58 0.97
CA ARG A 113 -12.61 -4.88 0.80
C ARG A 113 -12.40 -6.19 0.07
N ASP A 114 -13.12 -7.24 0.46
CA ASP A 114 -12.98 -8.57 -0.11
C ASP A 114 -13.50 -8.61 -1.56
N GLU A 115 -14.59 -7.90 -1.85
CA GLU A 115 -15.09 -7.70 -3.22
C GLU A 115 -14.08 -6.91 -4.09
N LEU A 116 -13.49 -5.84 -3.54
CA LEU A 116 -12.47 -5.05 -4.22
C LEU A 116 -11.21 -5.86 -4.53
N LYS A 117 -10.83 -6.78 -3.64
CA LYS A 117 -9.72 -7.72 -3.88
C LYS A 117 -10.02 -8.62 -5.09
N LYS A 118 -11.21 -9.22 -5.16
CA LYS A 118 -11.64 -10.05 -6.31
C LYS A 118 -11.58 -9.27 -7.63
N LEU A 119 -12.08 -8.03 -7.64
CA LEU A 119 -12.05 -7.17 -8.83
C LEU A 119 -10.63 -6.81 -9.29
N LYS A 120 -9.71 -6.58 -8.35
CA LYS A 120 -8.31 -6.27 -8.65
C LYS A 120 -7.55 -7.49 -9.16
N ASP A 121 -7.79 -8.66 -8.56
CA ASP A 121 -7.17 -9.91 -8.99
C ASP A 121 -7.58 -10.24 -10.44
N LEU A 122 -8.85 -10.01 -10.80
CA LEU A 122 -9.35 -10.15 -12.16
C LEU A 122 -8.69 -9.20 -13.16
N LEU A 123 -8.57 -7.92 -12.81
CA LEU A 123 -7.87 -6.95 -13.65
C LEU A 123 -6.40 -7.34 -13.87
N PHE A 124 -5.75 -7.86 -12.83
CA PHE A 124 -4.34 -8.26 -12.88
C PHE A 124 -4.11 -9.54 -13.69
N ILE A 125 -5.00 -10.53 -13.58
CA ILE A 125 -4.98 -11.76 -14.38
C ILE A 125 -5.25 -11.45 -15.86
N GLY A 126 -6.18 -10.54 -16.17
CA GLY A 126 -6.40 -10.06 -17.54
C GLY A 126 -5.18 -9.34 -18.15
N PHE A 127 -4.36 -8.70 -17.32
CA PHE A 127 -3.12 -8.03 -17.74
C PHE A 127 -1.99 -9.01 -18.04
N THR A 128 -1.89 -10.15 -17.33
CA THR A 128 -0.87 -11.17 -17.59
C THR A 128 -1.24 -12.05 -18.79
N GLY A 129 -2.52 -12.32 -19.03
CA GLY A 129 -2.98 -13.09 -20.20
C GLY A 129 -2.78 -12.38 -21.55
N LYS A 130 -2.97 -11.05 -21.60
CA LYS A 130 -2.76 -10.26 -22.84
C LYS A 130 -1.29 -10.11 -23.27
N ASN A 131 -0.33 -10.29 -22.36
CA ASN A 131 1.10 -10.15 -22.66
C ASN A 131 1.77 -11.45 -23.14
N LEU A 132 1.01 -12.54 -23.28
CA LEU A 132 1.50 -13.85 -23.74
C LEU A 132 1.09 -14.18 -25.19
N GLU A 133 0.27 -13.35 -25.86
CA GLU A 133 -0.16 -13.53 -27.25
C GLU A 133 0.37 -12.45 -28.22
N SER A 134 1.58 -11.93 -27.98
CA SER A 134 2.27 -11.04 -28.92
C SER A 134 3.72 -11.43 -29.11
#